data_AF-A0AAE4A179-F1
#
_entry.id   AF-A0AAE4A179-F1
#
_cell.length_a   1.000
_cell.length_b   1.000
_cell.length_c   1.000
_cell.angle_alpha   90.00
_cell.angle_beta   90.00
_cell.angle_gamma   90.00
#
_symmetry.space_group_name_H-M   'P 1'
#
loop_
_entity.id
_entity.type
_entity.pdbx_description
1 polymer ?
#
loop_
_entity_poly.entity_id
_entity_poly.type
_entity_poly.pdbx_seq_one_letter_code
_entity_poly.pdbx_strand_id
1 'polypeptide(L)'
;MHASDLSFPTFPASAHHTSIRWALFTHPQIRDVLPTLHGDTLRVLHDGPIDAVGWSATLTAAGYPAPRVGDAPTLAAIVAR
;
A
#
# COMPACT_ATOMS: atom_id res chain seq x y z
N MET A 1 -4.55 12.04 7.68
CA MET A 1 -4.35 10.62 7.37
C MET A 1 -5.04 10.30 6.05
N HIS A 2 -4.24 9.94 5.05
CA HIS A 2 -4.68 9.59 3.70
C HIS A 2 -4.60 8.07 3.51
N ALA A 3 -5.28 7.57 2.48
CA ALA A 3 -5.23 6.17 2.10
C ALA A 3 -4.95 6.06 0.60
N SER A 4 -4.04 5.14 0.25
CA SER A 4 -3.72 4.81 -1.13
C SER A 4 -3.65 3.29 -1.28
N ASP A 5 -4.07 2.78 -2.43
CA ASP A 5 -4.04 1.36 -2.72
C ASP A 5 -2.78 1.01 -3.55
N LEU A 6 -2.12 -0.06 -3.16
CA LEU A 6 -1.01 -0.71 -3.88
C LEU A 6 -1.53 -1.99 -4.51
N SER A 7 -1.68 -1.99 -5.83
CA SER A 7 -2.13 -3.17 -6.58
C SER A 7 -0.94 -3.87 -7.24
N PHE A 8 -0.85 -5.19 -7.05
CA PHE A 8 0.21 -6.03 -7.60
C PHE A 8 -0.40 -7.06 -8.56
N PRO A 9 -0.57 -6.73 -9.86
CA PRO A 9 -1.17 -7.66 -10.81
C PRO A 9 -0.48 -9.03 -10.79
N THR A 10 -1.25 -10.10 -10.69
CA THR A 10 -0.77 -11.50 -10.67
C THR A 10 0.08 -11.90 -9.45
N PHE A 11 0.15 -11.06 -8.41
CA PHE A 11 0.93 -11.34 -7.19
C PHE A 11 0.02 -11.30 -5.95
N PRO A 12 0.07 -12.32 -5.07
CA PRO A 12 -0.83 -12.41 -3.90
C PRO A 12 -0.34 -11.51 -2.75
N ALA A 13 -0.46 -10.19 -2.92
CA ALA A 13 0.06 -9.20 -1.97
C ALA A 13 -0.41 -9.40 -0.52
N SER A 14 -1.66 -9.84 -0.33
CA SER A 14 -2.22 -10.14 1.01
C SER A 14 -1.49 -11.28 1.73
N ALA A 15 -0.97 -12.27 0.99
CA ALA A 15 -0.18 -13.36 1.58
C ALA A 15 1.21 -12.89 2.04
N HIS A 16 1.71 -11.79 1.47
CA HIS A 16 3.00 -11.18 1.79
C HIS A 16 2.86 -9.89 2.61
N HIS A 17 1.65 -9.59 3.11
CA HIS A 17 1.29 -8.33 3.76
C HIS A 17 2.27 -7.92 4.86
N THR A 18 2.59 -8.82 5.80
CA THR A 18 3.50 -8.52 6.92
C THR A 18 4.88 -8.08 6.43
N SER A 19 5.43 -8.78 5.44
CA SER A 19 6.77 -8.47 4.92
C SER A 19 6.79 -7.19 4.09
N ILE A 20 5.76 -6.96 3.27
CA ILE A 20 5.57 -5.70 2.52
C ILE A 20 5.43 -4.52 3.47
N ARG A 21 4.64 -4.67 4.55
CA ARG A 21 4.48 -3.67 5.60
C ARG A 21 5.82 -3.27 6.20
N TRP A 22 6.64 -4.25 6.59
CA TRP A 22 7.97 -3.97 7.16
C TRP A 22 8.90 -3.26 6.18
N ALA A 23 8.92 -3.65 4.91
CA ALA A 23 9.73 -2.97 3.89
C ALA A 23 9.33 -1.49 3.77
N LEU A 24 8.03 -1.21 3.77
CA LEU A 24 7.48 0.14 3.64
C LEU A 24 7.65 1.00 4.90
N PHE A 25 7.80 0.42 6.09
CA PHE A 25 8.01 1.17 7.34
C PHE A 25 9.37 1.90 7.41
N THR A 26 10.22 1.75 6.40
CA THR A 26 11.38 2.62 6.17
C THR A 26 10.99 4.04 5.76
N HIS A 27 9.76 4.24 5.26
CA HIS A 27 9.18 5.54 4.91
C HIS A 27 8.47 6.16 6.12
N PRO A 28 8.98 7.26 6.71
CA PRO A 28 8.48 7.80 7.98
C PRO A 28 7.03 8.32 7.92
N GLN A 29 6.54 8.61 6.72
CA GLN A 29 5.16 9.02 6.45
C GLN A 29 4.16 7.87 6.47
N ILE A 30 4.61 6.61 6.32
CA ILE A 30 3.73 5.45 6.36
C ILE A 30 3.38 5.13 7.81
N ARG A 31 2.08 4.98 8.06
CA ARG A 31 1.52 4.65 9.39
C ARG A 31 1.12 3.20 9.49
N ASP A 32 0.50 2.69 8.45
CA ASP A 32 0.17 1.28 8.38
C ASP A 32 0.01 0.79 6.95
N VAL A 33 0.07 -0.52 6.80
CA VAL A 33 -0.31 -1.22 5.57
C VAL A 33 -1.33 -2.27 5.98
N LEU A 34 -2.45 -2.36 5.29
CA LEU A 34 -3.56 -3.24 5.62
C LEU A 34 -3.92 -4.11 4.40
N PRO A 35 -4.31 -5.39 4.61
CA PRO A 35 -4.91 -6.17 3.54
C PRO A 35 -6.25 -5.57 3.12
N THR A 36 -6.62 -5.75 1.85
CA THR A 36 -7.95 -5.42 1.33
C THR A 36 -8.74 -6.69 1.03
N LEU A 37 -10.00 -6.55 0.61
CA LEU A 37 -10.78 -7.69 0.10
C LEU A 37 -10.21 -8.25 -1.22
N HIS A 38 -9.39 -7.47 -1.93
CA HIS A 38 -8.68 -7.92 -3.13
C HIS A 38 -7.31 -8.45 -2.73
N GLY A 39 -7.09 -9.75 -2.91
CA GLY A 39 -5.89 -10.45 -2.46
C GLY A 39 -4.57 -9.93 -3.07
N ASP A 40 -4.65 -9.22 -4.19
CA ASP A 40 -3.54 -8.60 -4.90
C ASP A 40 -3.32 -7.12 -4.52
N THR A 41 -4.14 -6.57 -3.63
CA THR A 41 -4.14 -5.15 -3.29
C THR A 41 -3.99 -4.95 -1.79
N LEU A 42 -3.08 -4.05 -1.42
CA LEU A 42 -2.86 -3.60 -0.04
C LEU A 42 -3.19 -2.11 0.07
N ARG A 43 -3.73 -1.71 1.22
CA ARG A 43 -4.01 -0.31 1.53
C ARG A 43 -2.92 0.26 2.40
N VAL A 44 -2.32 1.37 1.97
CA VAL A 44 -1.32 2.10 2.73
C VAL A 44 -2.00 3.31 3.38
N LEU A 45 -1.86 3.41 4.70
CA LEU A 45 -2.20 4.59 5.47
C LEU A 45 -0.96 5.45 5.65
N HIS A 46 -1.05 6.72 5.31
CA HIS A 46 0.10 7.63 5.34
C HIS A 46 -0.29 9.07 5.65
N ASP A 47 0.70 9.86 6.06
CA ASP A 47 0.58 11.29 6.31
C ASP A 47 1.29 12.09 5.23
N GLY A 48 0.61 13.10 4.66
CA GLY A 48 1.19 13.96 3.65
C GLY A 48 1.07 13.40 2.22
N PRO A 49 1.91 13.88 1.28
CA PRO A 49 1.80 13.54 -0.13
C PRO A 49 2.25 12.11 -0.40
N ILE A 50 1.64 11.51 -1.43
CA ILE A 50 1.98 10.17 -1.90
C ILE A 50 3.38 10.14 -2.52
N ASP A 51 4.22 9.18 -2.11
CA ASP A 51 5.54 8.92 -2.71
C ASP A 51 5.52 7.58 -3.46
N ALA A 52 4.77 7.56 -4.57
CA ALA A 52 4.59 6.35 -5.36
C ALA A 52 5.92 5.79 -5.91
N VAL A 53 6.86 6.67 -6.28
CA VAL A 53 8.16 6.28 -6.83
C VAL A 53 9.03 5.66 -5.75
N GLY A 54 9.13 6.29 -4.58
CA GLY A 54 9.91 5.78 -3.46
C GLY A 54 9.38 4.45 -2.93
N TRP A 55 8.06 4.32 -2.77
CA TRP A 55 7.46 3.06 -2.30
C TRP A 55 7.70 1.92 -3.29
N SER A 56 7.52 2.17 -4.58
CA SER A 56 7.78 1.19 -5.63
C SER A 56 9.25 0.76 -5.68
N ALA A 57 10.18 1.71 -5.55
CA ALA A 57 11.61 1.42 -5.49
C ALA A 57 11.99 0.57 -4.26
N THR A 58 11.45 0.89 -3.08
CA THR A 58 11.69 0.08 -1.87
C THR A 58 11.18 -1.35 -2.01
N LEU A 59 9.98 -1.53 -2.58
CA LEU A 59 9.39 -2.85 -2.74
C LEU A 59 10.14 -3.70 -3.78
N THR A 60 10.55 -3.11 -4.89
CA THR A 60 11.37 -3.80 -5.90
C THR A 60 12.75 -4.17 -5.35
N ALA A 61 13.39 -3.30 -4.58
CA ALA A 61 14.64 -3.62 -3.89
C ALA A 61 14.51 -4.76 -2.87
N ALA A 62 13.32 -4.91 -2.26
CA ALA A 62 12.98 -6.01 -1.36
C ALA A 62 12.57 -7.31 -2.09
N GLY A 63 12.58 -7.33 -3.43
CA GLY A 63 12.27 -8.50 -4.24
C GLY A 63 10.78 -8.66 -4.61
N TYR A 64 9.93 -7.66 -4.34
CA TYR A 64 8.54 -7.66 -4.75
C TYR A 64 8.34 -7.06 -6.15
N PRO A 65 7.27 -7.42 -6.87
CA PRO A 65 6.90 -6.72 -8.10
C PRO A 65 6.61 -5.24 -7.84
N ALA A 66 6.86 -4.39 -8.84
CA ALA A 66 6.49 -2.99 -8.78
C ALA A 66 4.95 -2.84 -8.70
N PRO A 67 4.40 -2.21 -7.65
CA PRO A 67 2.96 -2.01 -7.55
C PRO A 67 2.49 -0.87 -8.46
N ARG A 68 1.20 -0.91 -8.80
CA ARG A 68 0.46 0.28 -9.24
C ARG A 68 -0.05 1.00 -8.00
N VAL A 69 0.21 2.30 -7.91
CA VAL A 69 -0.23 3.13 -6.79
C VAL A 69 -1.42 3.96 -7.23
N GLY A 70 -2.55 3.85 -6.52
CA GLY A 70 -3.76 4.62 -6.78
C GLY A 70 -4.33 5.24 -5.52
N ASP A 71 -5.16 6.27 -5.67
CA ASP A 71 -5.91 6.84 -4.56
C ASP A 71 -6.97 5.84 -4.07
N ALA A 72 -7.01 5.60 -2.76
CA ALA A 72 -8.06 4.80 -2.16
C ALA A 72 -9.19 5.71 -1.69
N PRO A 73 -10.47 5.32 -1.84
CA PRO A 73 -11.55 6.03 -1.17
C PRO A 73 -11.28 6.00 0.34
N THR A 74 -11.24 7.18 0.96
CA THR A 74 -11.00 7.32 2.40
C THR A 74 -12.12 6.58 3.14
N LEU A 75 -11.83 5.92 4.27
CA LEU A 75 -12.84 5.17 5.04
C LEU A 75 -14.12 5.99 5.34
N ALA A 76 -13.98 7.30 5.50
CA ALA A 76 -15.10 8.24 5.67
C ALA A 76 -16.09 8.24 4.48
N ALA A 77 -15.62 7.98 3.26
CA ALA A 77 -16.45 7.90 2.06
C ALA A 77 -17.21 6.56 1.92
N ILE A 78 -16.75 5.51 2.62
CA ILE A 78 -17.37 4.17 2.57
C ILE A 78 -18.52 4.05 3.59
N VAL A 79 -18.39 4.69 4.76
CA VAL A 79 -19.41 4.65 5.83
C VAL A 79 -20.58 5.60 5.59
N ALA A 80 -20.44 6.57 4.67
CA ALA A 80 -21.49 7.52 4.29
C ALA A 80 -22.43 7.02 3.17
N ARG A 81 -22.40 5.72 2.86
CA ARG A 81 -23.31 5.03 1.91
C ARG A 81 -24.24 4.05 2.64
#